data_AF-A0A7X8QRZ0-F1
#
_entry.id   AF-A0A7X8QRZ0-F1
#
_cell.length_a   1.000
_cell.length_b   1.000
_cell.length_c   1.000
_cell.angle_alpha   90.00
_cell.angle_beta   90.00
_cell.angle_gamma   90.00
#
_symmetry.space_group_name_H-M   'P 1'
#
loop_
_entity.id
_entity.type
_entity.pdbx_description
1 polymer ?
#
loop_
_entity_poly.entity_id
_entity_poly.type
_entity_poly.pdbx_seq_one_letter_code
_entity_poly.pdbx_strand_id
1 'polypeptide(L)' 'MKENSLVSNYTVAQANAGSNGVLKKLGFYVEKEGTFKKSGTDIIYDDNTYRLNLK' A
#
# COMPACT_ATOMS: atom_id res chain seq x y z
N MET A 1 6.48 -9.19 -28.48
CA MET A 1 6.87 -9.72 -27.16
C MET A 1 6.12 -8.88 -26.13
N LYS A 2 5.30 -9.48 -25.25
CA LYS A 2 4.63 -8.72 -24.18
C LYS A 2 5.66 -8.52 -23.06
N GLU A 3 5.94 -7.27 -22.72
CA GLU A 3 6.81 -6.90 -21.60
C GLU A 3 6.11 -7.31 -20.30
N ASN A 4 6.67 -8.29 -19.59
CA ASN A 4 6.17 -8.72 -18.29
C ASN A 4 6.62 -7.71 -17.23
N SER A 5 5.90 -6.61 -17.06
CA SER A 5 6.16 -5.67 -15.97
C SER A 5 5.88 -6.36 -14.62
N LEU A 6 6.87 -6.42 -13.75
CA LEU A 6 6.71 -6.92 -12.38
C LEU A 6 5.96 -5.84 -11.57
N VAL A 7 4.87 -6.23 -10.90
CA VAL A 7 4.07 -5.32 -10.07
C VAL A 7 4.14 -5.79 -8.61
N SER A 8 4.45 -4.88 -7.69
CA SER A 8 4.43 -5.13 -6.25
C SER A 8 3.38 -4.26 -5.57
N ASN A 9 2.57 -4.86 -4.70
CA ASN A 9 1.51 -4.19 -3.97
C ASN A 9 1.67 -4.37 -2.45
N TYR A 10 1.44 -3.30 -1.69
CA TYR A 10 1.50 -3.29 -0.23
C TYR A 10 0.35 -2.50 0.37
N THR A 11 -0.31 -3.05 1.39
CA THR A 11 -1.36 -2.33 2.14
C THR A 11 -0.80 -1.86 3.48
N VAL A 12 -0.97 -0.59 3.79
CA VAL A 12 -0.43 0.05 5.00
C VAL A 12 -1.48 0.95 5.61
N ALA A 13 -1.71 0.82 6.92
CA ALA A 13 -2.57 1.73 7.68
C ALA A 13 -2.13 3.19 7.49
N GLN A 14 -3.05 4.12 7.25
CA GLN A 14 -2.71 5.53 7.03
C GLN A 14 -2.03 6.14 8.27
N ALA A 15 -2.39 5.66 9.47
CA ALA A 15 -1.78 6.08 10.74
C ALA A 15 -0.29 5.68 10.89
N ASN A 16 0.23 4.76 10.07
CA ASN A 16 1.64 4.37 10.11
C ASN A 16 2.50 5.30 9.25
N ALA A 17 2.85 6.46 9.79
CA ALA A 17 3.64 7.48 9.09
C ALA A 17 4.99 6.96 8.57
N GLY A 18 5.66 6.07 9.33
CA GLY A 18 6.96 5.51 8.95
C GLY A 18 6.90 4.69 7.67
N SER A 19 6.02 3.68 7.63
CA SER A 19 5.86 2.83 6.45
C SER A 19 5.37 3.61 5.24
N ASN A 20 4.42 4.53 5.41
CA ASN A 20 3.93 5.41 4.33
C ASN A 20 5.08 6.28 3.77
N GLY A 21 5.92 6.84 4.63
CA GLY A 21 7.07 7.65 4.22
C GLY A 21 8.11 6.85 3.42
N VAL A 22 8.43 5.64 3.88
CA VAL A 22 9.38 4.75 3.19
C VAL A 22 8.87 4.36 1.80
N LEU A 23 7.62 3.94 1.68
CA LEU A 23 7.05 3.51 0.40
C LEU A 23 7.05 4.66 -0.63
N LYS A 24 6.62 5.86 -0.22
CA LYS A 24 6.69 7.06 -1.08
C LYS A 24 8.12 7.35 -1.53
N LYS A 25 9.10 7.27 -0.61
CA LYS A 25 10.52 7.50 -0.93
C LYS A 25 11.11 6.47 -1.90
N LEU A 26 10.61 5.23 -1.86
CA LEU A 26 10.99 4.15 -2.77
C LEU A 26 10.27 4.20 -4.13
N GLY A 27 9.44 5.23 -4.38
CA GLY A 27 8.76 5.41 -5.66
C GLY A 27 7.45 4.64 -5.80
N PHE A 28 6.93 4.08 -4.69
CA PHE A 28 5.56 3.56 -4.69
C PHE A 28 4.57 4.72 -4.71
N TYR A 29 3.45 4.53 -5.40
CA TYR A 29 2.32 5.46 -5.37
C TYR A 29 1.10 4.80 -4.74
N VAL A 30 0.21 5.61 -4.15
CA VAL A 30 -1.07 5.11 -3.65
C VAL A 30 -1.95 4.79 -4.86
N GLU A 31 -2.30 3.52 -5.02
CA GLU A 31 -3.22 3.05 -6.06
C GLU A 31 -4.67 3.24 -5.62
N LYS A 32 -4.97 2.93 -4.36
CA LYS A 32 -6.30 3.08 -3.76
C LYS A 32 -6.19 3.30 -2.25
N GLU A 33 -7.19 3.99 -1.72
CA GLU A 33 -7.46 4.08 -0.29
C GLU A 33 -8.54 3.07 0.10
N GLY A 34 -8.56 2.66 1.36
CA GLY A 34 -9.50 1.68 1.85
C GLY A 34 -9.55 1.63 3.37
N THR A 35 -10.12 0.55 3.89
CA THR A 35 -10.18 0.29 5.32
C THR A 35 -9.98 -1.19 5.60
N PHE A 36 -9.31 -1.53 6.71
CA PHE A 36 -9.27 -2.90 7.21
C PHE A 36 -9.74 -2.99 8.66
N LYS A 37 -10.45 -4.08 8.97
CA LYS A 37 -10.85 -4.42 10.34
C LYS A 37 -9.73 -5.22 10.99
N LYS A 38 -9.27 -4.78 12.16
CA LYS A 38 -8.28 -5.56 12.92
C LYS A 38 -8.94 -6.82 13.46
N SER A 39 -8.39 -7.97 13.07
CA SER A 39 -8.94 -9.28 13.42
C SER A 39 -9.20 -9.42 14.92
N GLY A 40 -10.37 -9.94 15.28
CA GLY A 40 -10.80 -10.13 16.67
C GLY A 40 -11.19 -8.85 17.41
N THR A 41 -11.34 -7.71 16.73
CA THR A 41 -11.75 -6.43 17.33
C THR A 41 -12.75 -5.71 16.44
N ASP A 42 -13.54 -4.78 16.97
CA ASP A 42 -14.40 -3.89 16.18
C ASP A 42 -13.69 -2.62 15.67
N ILE A 43 -12.35 -2.61 15.74
CA ILE A 43 -11.55 -1.47 15.30
C ILE A 43 -11.34 -1.52 13.79
N ILE A 44 -11.69 -0.43 13.12
CA ILE A 44 -11.51 -0.20 11.68
C ILE A 44 -10.42 0.87 11.51
N TYR A 45 -9.46 0.61 10.63
CA TYR A 45 -8.40 1.54 10.27
C TYR A 45 -8.47 1.89 8.80
N ASP A 46 -8.27 3.15 8.47
CA ASP A 46 -8.03 3.57 7.08
C ASP A 46 -6.67 3.05 6.61
N ASP A 47 -6.59 2.63 5.36
CA ASP A 47 -5.36 2.16 4.73
C ASP A 47 -5.12 2.76 3.33
N ASN A 48 -3.87 2.62 2.90
CA ASN A 48 -3.41 2.90 1.55
C ASN A 48 -2.91 1.59 0.96
N THR A 49 -3.36 1.26 -0.25
CA THR A 49 -2.71 0.26 -1.09
C THR A 49 -1.72 0.95 -2.01
N TYR A 50 -0.44 0.66 -1.81
CA TYR A 50 0.66 1.15 -2.61
C TYR A 50 0.99 0.18 -3.74
N ARG A 51 1.37 0.73 -4.90
CA ARG A 51 1.84 -0.01 -6.06
C ARG A 51 3.19 0.51 -6.55
N LEU A 52 4.05 -0.42 -6.97
CA LEU A 52 5.26 -0.13 -7.73
C LEU A 52 5.23 -0.94 -9.03
N ASN A 53 5.39 -0.24 -10.14
CA ASN A 53 5.54 -0.86 -11.46
C ASN A 53 7.04 -0.92 -11.75
N LEU A 54 7.61 -2.12 -11.74
CA LEU A 54 9.00 -2.37 -12.13
C LEU A 54 9.03 -2.70 -13.62
N LYS A 55 9.98 -2.06 -14.33
CA LYS A 55 10.29 -2.35 -15.74
C LYS A 55 11.29 -3.49 -15.81
#